data_AF-A0A2C5YIU8-F1
#
_entry.id   AF-A0A2C5YIU8-F1
#
_cell.length_a   1.000
_cell.length_b   1.000
_cell.length_c   1.000
_cell.angle_alpha   90.00
_cell.angle_beta   90.00
_cell.angle_gamma   90.00
#
_symmetry.space_group_name_H-M   'P 1'
#
loop_
_entity.id
_entity.type
_entity.pdbx_description
1 polymer ?
#
loop_
_entity_poly.entity_id
_entity_poly.type
_entity_poly.pdbx_seq_one_letter_code
_entity_poly.pdbx_strand_id
1 'polypeptide(L)'
;MPITYPDHVTVMHKFASAPQHDMYDFTLKALIFSHKYKRVAATFTETITWYNYRLKKKCLLDKHMIDMFGQTYAAQEHHRAKVTRLLEEVNNLIGEVEGSNDTQAQ
;
A
#
# COMPACT_ATOMS: atom_id res chain seq x y z
N MET A 1 -3.62 7.74 21.33
CA MET A 1 -4.98 7.39 21.78
C MET A 1 -5.62 6.41 20.82
N PRO A 2 -6.39 5.42 21.31
CA PRO A 2 -7.13 4.48 20.46
C PRO A 2 -8.17 5.21 19.60
N ILE A 3 -8.63 4.56 18.52
CA ILE A 3 -9.76 5.07 17.73
C ILE A 3 -11.00 5.09 18.62
N THR A 4 -11.77 6.19 18.60
CA THR A 4 -13.02 6.32 19.39
C THR A 4 -14.17 6.76 18.50
N TYR A 5 -15.34 6.17 18.73
CA TYR A 5 -16.56 6.54 18.02
C TYR A 5 -17.03 7.96 18.39
N PRO A 6 -17.63 8.72 17.45
CA PRO A 6 -17.62 8.47 16.01
C PRO A 6 -16.26 8.86 15.39
N ASP A 7 -15.80 8.07 14.43
CA ASP A 7 -14.67 8.35 13.56
C ASP A 7 -14.93 7.74 12.17
N HIS A 8 -14.45 8.40 11.13
CA HIS A 8 -14.38 7.86 9.79
C HIS A 8 -12.97 7.33 9.58
N VAL A 9 -12.86 6.12 9.03
CA VAL A 9 -11.56 5.49 8.75
C VAL A 9 -11.46 5.08 7.30
N THR A 10 -10.25 5.21 6.74
CA THR A 10 -9.91 4.62 5.44
C THR A 10 -8.97 3.46 5.66
N VAL A 11 -9.29 2.30 5.10
CA VAL A 11 -8.43 1.13 5.11
C VAL A 11 -7.81 0.98 3.73
N MET A 12 -6.48 1.02 3.66
CA MET A 12 -5.74 0.87 2.41
C MET A 12 -5.02 -0.46 2.43
N HIS A 13 -5.11 -1.19 1.32
CA HIS A 13 -4.47 -2.49 1.14
C HIS A 13 -3.52 -2.41 -0.05
N LYS A 14 -2.38 -3.09 0.06
CA LYS A 14 -1.47 -3.31 -1.05
C LYS A 14 -0.94 -4.73 -1.03
N PHE A 15 -0.58 -5.26 -2.20
CA PHE A 15 0.14 -6.52 -2.26
C PHE A 15 1.52 -6.36 -1.62
N ALA A 16 1.90 -7.32 -0.78
CA ALA A 16 3.20 -7.33 -0.14
C ALA A 16 4.33 -7.72 -1.12
N SER A 17 3.99 -8.52 -2.13
CA SER A 17 4.88 -9.07 -3.15
C SER A 17 4.11 -9.34 -4.44
N ALA A 18 4.83 -9.54 -5.55
CA ALA A 18 4.23 -9.97 -6.81
C ALA A 18 3.51 -11.32 -6.64
N PRO A 19 2.32 -11.48 -7.25
CA PRO A 19 1.64 -12.78 -7.28
C PRO A 19 2.42 -13.77 -8.16
N GLN A 20 2.39 -15.06 -7.79
CA GLN A 20 3.04 -16.14 -8.52
C GLN A 20 2.01 -17.09 -9.15
N HIS A 21 2.37 -17.75 -10.25
CA HIS A 21 1.44 -18.59 -11.02
C HIS A 21 1.00 -19.88 -10.26
N ASP A 22 1.73 -20.27 -9.22
CA ASP A 22 1.52 -21.48 -8.42
C ASP A 22 1.25 -21.17 -6.93
N MET A 23 0.78 -19.95 -6.63
CA MET A 23 0.49 -19.55 -5.27
C MET A 23 -0.82 -20.15 -4.73
N TYR A 24 -0.79 -20.59 -3.46
CA TYR A 24 -1.96 -21.00 -2.68
C TYR A 24 -2.50 -19.87 -1.80
N ASP A 25 -1.70 -18.82 -1.62
CA ASP A 25 -2.02 -17.65 -0.83
C ASP A 25 -1.20 -16.43 -1.28
N PHE A 26 -1.64 -15.25 -0.85
CA PHE A 26 -0.86 -14.02 -0.93
C PHE A 26 -1.01 -13.20 0.34
N THR A 27 -0.04 -12.32 0.55
CA THR A 27 -0.05 -11.38 1.66
C THR A 27 -0.40 -9.98 1.19
N LEU A 28 -1.36 -9.36 1.88
CA LEU A 28 -1.62 -7.93 1.81
C LEU A 28 -0.98 -7.23 3.00
N LYS A 29 -0.38 -6.06 2.75
CA LYS A 29 -0.04 -5.09 3.78
C LYS A 29 -1.15 -4.04 3.80
N ALA A 30 -1.67 -3.76 4.99
CA ALA A 30 -2.76 -2.83 5.15
C ALA A 30 -2.49 -1.82 6.25
N LEU A 31 -3.12 -0.64 6.11
CA LEU A 31 -3.12 0.37 7.14
C LEU A 31 -4.49 1.01 7.28
N ILE A 32 -4.81 1.41 8.50
CA ILE A 32 -6.04 2.14 8.85
C ILE A 32 -5.64 3.58 9.13
N PHE A 33 -6.21 4.51 8.37
CA PHE A 33 -6.08 5.94 8.59
C PHE A 33 -7.32 6.48 9.29
N SER A 34 -7.14 7.14 10.44
CA SER A 34 -8.21 7.87 11.12
C SER A 34 -8.30 9.28 10.57
N HIS A 35 -9.49 9.67 10.10
CA HIS A 35 -9.73 11.02 9.61
C HIS A 35 -9.86 12.02 10.75
N LYS A 36 -10.51 11.63 11.86
CA LYS A 36 -10.66 12.48 13.04
C LYS A 36 -9.30 12.87 13.65
N TYR A 37 -8.38 11.92 13.76
CA TYR A 37 -7.06 12.14 14.34
C TYR A 37 -5.97 12.45 13.30
N LYS A 38 -6.30 12.44 12.01
CA LYS A 38 -5.40 12.71 10.87
C LYS A 38 -4.09 11.91 10.93
N ARG A 39 -4.18 10.62 11.28
CA ARG A 39 -3.00 9.77 11.45
C ARG A 39 -3.28 8.31 11.13
N VAL A 40 -2.21 7.56 10.86
CA VAL A 40 -2.26 6.10 10.84
C VAL A 40 -2.61 5.61 12.23
N ALA A 41 -3.73 4.90 12.34
CA ALA A 41 -4.26 4.38 13.59
C ALA A 41 -3.85 2.92 13.83
N ALA A 42 -3.66 2.14 12.77
CA ALA A 42 -3.18 0.76 12.84
C ALA A 42 -2.54 0.34 11.51
N THR A 43 -1.70 -0.69 11.57
CA THR A 43 -1.18 -1.42 10.41
C THR A 43 -1.33 -2.91 10.66
N PHE A 44 -1.61 -3.69 9.63
CA PHE A 44 -1.79 -5.12 9.75
C PHE A 44 -1.42 -5.82 8.44
N THR A 45 -1.24 -7.14 8.52
CA THR A 45 -0.97 -8.00 7.38
C THR A 45 -2.03 -9.08 7.30
N GLU A 46 -2.51 -9.37 6.10
CA GLU A 46 -3.52 -10.38 5.86
C GLU A 46 -2.94 -11.44 4.91
N THR A 47 -3.07 -12.71 5.27
CA THR A 47 -2.77 -13.82 4.37
C THR A 47 -4.08 -14.38 3.84
N ILE A 48 -4.31 -14.24 2.54
CA ILE A 48 -5.52 -14.69 1.87
C ILE A 48 -5.20 -15.99 1.14
N THR A 49 -5.95 -17.05 1.40
CA THR A 49 -5.79 -18.38 0.79
C THR A 49 -7.10 -18.87 0.20
N TRP A 50 -7.02 -19.75 -0.80
CA TRP A 50 -8.21 -20.33 -1.43
C TRP A 50 -8.42 -21.77 -1.01
N TYR A 51 -9.70 -22.09 -0.84
CA TYR A 51 -10.13 -23.40 -0.44
C TYR A 51 -11.18 -23.94 -1.39
N ASN A 52 -10.91 -25.10 -1.97
CA ASN A 52 -11.90 -25.83 -2.73
C ASN A 52 -12.77 -26.62 -1.73
N TYR A 53 -13.94 -26.06 -1.41
CA TYR A 53 -14.87 -26.66 -0.46
C TYR A 53 -15.44 -28.01 -0.92
N ARG A 54 -15.57 -28.24 -2.23
CA ARG A 54 -16.06 -29.53 -2.76
C ARG A 54 -15.05 -30.64 -2.51
N LEU A 55 -13.77 -30.35 -2.76
CA LEU A 55 -12.66 -31.28 -2.56
C LEU A 55 -12.09 -31.26 -1.14
N LYS A 56 -12.60 -30.39 -0.26
CA LYS A 56 -12.14 -30.18 1.12
C LYS A 56 -10.61 -30.01 1.21
N LYS A 57 -10.03 -29.18 0.34
CA LYS A 57 -8.58 -28.91 0.33
C LYS A 57 -8.26 -27.49 -0.14
N LYS A 58 -7.09 -26.98 0.26
CA LYS A 58 -6.50 -25.78 -0.34
C LYS A 58 -6.33 -25.98 -1.84
N CYS A 59 -6.52 -24.91 -2.61
CA CYS A 59 -6.35 -24.95 -4.06
C CYS A 59 -5.54 -23.76 -4.55
N LEU A 60 -4.93 -23.96 -5.72
CA LEU A 60 -4.27 -22.90 -6.45
C LEU A 60 -5.29 -21.85 -6.88
N LEU A 61 -4.79 -20.62 -7.02
CA LEU A 61 -5.56 -19.55 -7.62
C LEU A 61 -5.79 -19.83 -9.11
N ASP A 62 -6.98 -19.47 -9.60
CA ASP A 62 -7.25 -19.51 -11.03
C ASP A 62 -6.33 -18.55 -11.80
N LYS A 63 -5.86 -18.97 -12.98
CA LYS A 63 -4.90 -18.19 -13.79
C LYS A 63 -5.40 -16.77 -14.10
N HIS A 64 -6.69 -16.63 -14.39
CA HIS A 64 -7.27 -15.31 -14.69
C HIS A 64 -7.18 -14.37 -13.48
N MET A 65 -7.37 -14.88 -12.27
CA MET A 65 -7.19 -14.07 -11.06
C MET A 65 -5.72 -13.71 -10.81
N ILE A 66 -4.77 -14.62 -11.11
CA ILE A 66 -3.34 -14.33 -11.03
C ILE A 66 -2.97 -13.19 -11.98
N ASP A 67 -3.46 -13.21 -13.22
CA ASP A 67 -3.21 -12.16 -14.20
C ASP A 67 -3.75 -10.80 -13.74
N MET A 68 -4.97 -10.77 -13.20
CA MET A 68 -5.58 -9.56 -12.64
C MET A 68 -4.79 -9.01 -11.44
N PHE A 69 -4.30 -9.89 -10.57
CA PHE A 69 -3.45 -9.49 -9.46
C PHE A 69 -2.10 -8.98 -9.95
N GLY A 70 -1.52 -9.60 -10.98
CA GLY A 70 -0.29 -9.16 -11.63
C GLY A 70 -0.42 -7.75 -12.20
N GLN A 71 -1.52 -7.46 -12.89
CA GLN A 71 -1.82 -6.12 -13.39
C GLN A 71 -1.97 -5.10 -12.25
N THR A 72 -2.66 -5.48 -11.17
CA THR A 72 -2.83 -4.62 -9.99
C THR A 72 -1.50 -4.33 -9.31
N TYR A 73 -0.65 -5.35 -9.15
CA TYR A 73 0.70 -5.21 -8.58
C TYR A 73 1.59 -4.32 -9.45
N ALA A 74 1.57 -4.51 -10.77
CA ALA A 74 2.31 -3.67 -11.70
C ALA A 74 1.86 -2.20 -11.62
N ALA A 75 0.55 -1.95 -11.51
CA ALA A 75 0.01 -0.61 -11.29
C ALA A 75 0.46 -0.02 -9.94
N GLN A 76 0.51 -0.81 -8.87
CA GLN A 76 1.03 -0.37 -7.57
C GLN A 76 2.49 0.06 -7.66
N GLU A 77 3.34 -0.75 -8.29
CA GLU A 77 4.77 -0.43 -8.43
C GLU A 77 5.02 0.76 -9.35
N HIS A 78 4.24 0.90 -10.42
CA HIS A 78 4.29 2.07 -11.29
C HIS A 78 3.96 3.37 -10.51
N HIS A 79 2.87 3.37 -9.75
CA HIS A 79 2.48 4.53 -8.94
C HIS A 79 3.49 4.81 -7.83
N ARG A 80 4.03 3.77 -7.17
CA ARG A 80 5.09 3.92 -6.17
C ARG A 80 6.30 4.64 -6.76
N ALA A 81 6.81 4.16 -7.89
CA ALA A 81 7.96 4.77 -8.55
C ALA A 81 7.69 6.22 -8.96
N LYS A 82 6.50 6.50 -9.52
CA LYS A 82 6.10 7.86 -9.90
C LYS A 82 6.06 8.81 -8.70
N VAL A 83 5.43 8.40 -7.60
CA VAL A 83 5.29 9.23 -6.39
C VAL A 83 6.63 9.43 -5.70
N THR A 84 7.50 8.41 -5.66
CA THR A 84 8.85 8.55 -5.10
C THR A 84 9.66 9.61 -5.84
N ARG A 85 9.64 9.61 -7.19
CA ARG A 85 10.31 10.65 -7.99
C ARG A 85 9.77 12.05 -7.70
N LEU A 86 8.45 12.19 -7.62
CA LEU A 86 7.83 13.49 -7.30
C LEU A 86 8.24 13.98 -5.90
N LEU A 87 8.33 13.08 -4.92
CA LEU A 87 8.79 13.43 -3.57
C LEU A 87 10.25 13.88 -3.56
N GLU A 88 11.12 13.24 -4.34
CA GLU A 88 12.52 13.65 -4.52
C GLU A 88 12.61 15.05 -5.14
N GLU A 89 11.83 15.31 -6.20
CA GLU A 89 11.76 16.63 -6.83
C GLU A 89 11.28 17.72 -5.87
N VAL A 90 10.21 17.46 -5.10
CA VAL A 90 9.67 18.39 -4.11
C VAL A 90 10.70 18.66 -3.00
N ASN A 91 11.38 17.63 -2.50
CA ASN A 91 12.40 17.80 -1.46
C ASN A 91 13.60 18.61 -1.96
N ASN A 92 14.04 18.40 -3.20
CA ASN A 92 15.12 19.19 -3.79
C ASN A 92 14.72 20.67 -3.89
N LEU A 93 13.49 20.95 -4.34
CA LEU A 93 12.99 22.32 -4.43
C LEU A 93 12.89 22.99 -3.05
N ILE A 94 12.43 22.28 -2.02
CA ILE A 94 12.40 22.79 -0.65
C ILE A 94 13.81 23.15 -0.18
N GLY A 95 14.80 22.28 -0.43
CA GLY A 95 16.20 22.54 -0.06
C GLY A 95 16.80 23.76 -0.76
N GLU A 96 16.48 23.99 -2.03
CA GLU A 96 16.90 25.19 -2.77
C GLU A 96 16.28 26.47 -2.19
N VAL A 97 15.00 26.43 -1.81
CA VAL A 97 14.31 27.57 -1.20
C VAL A 97 14.86 27.87 0.20
N GLU A 98 15.07 26.85 1.04
CA GLU A 98 15.63 27.00 2.37
C GLU A 98 17.07 27.56 2.31
N GLY A 99 17.92 27.03 1.43
CA GLY A 99 19.29 27.53 1.24
C GLY A 99 19.36 28.95 0.65
N SER A 100 18.38 29.34 -0.17
CA SER A 100 18.29 30.70 -0.71
C SER A 100 17.86 31.72 0.36
N ASN A 101 17.01 31.33 1.31
CA ASN A 101 16.56 32.18 2.42
C ASN A 101 17.69 32.46 3.42
N ASP A 102 18.56 31.48 3.69
CA ASP A 102 19.73 31.67 4.56
C ASP A 102 20.76 32.65 3.98
N THR A 103 20.80 32.81 2.64
CA THR A 103 21.68 33.75 1.96
C THR A 103 21.14 35.20 1.97
N GLN A 104 19.85 35.40 2.22
CA GLN A 104 19.23 36.74 2.32
C GLN A 104 19.17 37.27 3.76
N ALA A 105 19.53 36.45 4.76
CA ALA A 105 19.52 36.82 6.18
C ALA A 105 20.92 37.21 6.74
N GLN A 106 21.94 37.31 5.88
CA GLN A 106 23.28 37.86 6.18
C GLN A 106 23.53 39.16 5.42
#